data_AF-A0A353Y6X1-F1
#
_entry.id   AF-A0A353Y6X1-F1
#
_cell.length_a   1.000
_cell.length_b   1.000
_cell.length_c   1.000
_cell.angle_alpha   90.00
_cell.angle_beta   90.00
_cell.angle_gamma   90.00
#
_symmetry.space_group_name_H-M   'P 1'
#
loop_
_entity.id
_entity.type
_entity.pdbx_description
1 polymer ?
#
loop_
_entity_poly.entity_id
_entity_poly.type
_entity_poly.pdbx_seq_one_letter_code
_entity_poly.pdbx_strand_id
1 'polypeptide(L)' 'MYFLGLGIILLLMKYLEMDPVAGWSWLVVLAPFGLAAAWWAWADASGYTRRKAMEREDQR' A
#
# COMPACT_ATOMS: atom_id res chain seq x y z
N MET A 1 -5.36 0.70 -6.50
CA MET A 1 -4.18 -0.02 -5.97
C MET A 1 -2.97 0.18 -6.89
N TYR A 2 -2.58 1.44 -7.12
CA TYR A 2 -1.45 1.77 -7.99
C TYR A 2 -0.11 1.77 -7.24
N PHE A 3 -0.13 2.03 -5.93
CA PHE A 3 1.06 2.01 -5.07
C PHE A 3 1.71 0.63 -4.94
N LEU A 4 0.91 -0.45 -4.89
CA LEU A 4 1.43 -1.81 -4.86
C LEU A 4 2.13 -2.16 -6.18
N GLY A 5 1.49 -1.84 -7.31
CA GLY A 5 2.10 -2.02 -8.64
C GLY A 5 3.38 -1.20 -8.81
N LEU A 6 3.37 0.06 -8.37
CA LEU A 6 4.54 0.94 -8.42
C LEU A 6 5.69 0.41 -7.54
N GLY A 7 5.38 -0.08 -6.34
CA GLY A 7 6.37 -0.71 -5.46
C GLY A 7 7.01 -1.93 -6.12
N ILE A 8 6.22 -2.81 -6.74
CA ILE A 8 6.72 -3.99 -7.44
C ILE A 8 7.62 -3.61 -8.62
N ILE A 9 7.25 -2.58 -9.40
CA ILE A 9 8.05 -2.08 -10.52
C ILE A 9 9.39 -1.50 -10.04
N LEU A 10 9.37 -0.69 -8.97
CA LEU A 10 10.60 -0.14 -8.37
C LEU A 10 11.51 -1.24 -7.81
N LEU A 11 10.93 -2.28 -7.22
CA LEU A 11 11.68 -3.42 -6.68
C LEU A 11 12.30 -4.27 -7.80
N LEU A 12 11.58 -4.46 -8.91
CA LEU A 12 12.10 -5.09 -10.13
C LEU A 12 13.24 -4.26 -10.75
N MET A 13 13.09 -2.94 -10.85
CA MET A 13 14.14 -2.04 -11.35
C MET A 13 15.38 -2.06 -10.46
N LYS A 14 15.22 -2.14 -9.13
CA LYS A 14 16.34 -2.29 -8.18
C LYS A 14 17.05 -3.64 -8.33
N TYR A 15 16.28 -4.73 -8.49
CA TYR A 15 16.82 -6.08 -8.65
C TYR A 15 17.56 -6.27 -9.98
N LEU A 16 17.10 -5.58 -11.03
CA LEU A 16 17.74 -5.56 -12.35
C LEU A 16 18.92 -4.56 -12.43
N GLU A 17 19.31 -3.94 -11.31
CA GLU A 17 20.34 -2.90 -11.24
C GLU A 17 20.18 -1.80 -12.31
N MET A 18 18.93 -1.44 -12.62
CA MET A 18 18.66 -0.33 -13.54
C MET A 18 18.98 1.00 -12.87
N ASP A 19 19.98 1.70 -13.42
CA ASP A 19 20.22 3.10 -13.10
C ASP A 19 19.04 3.97 -13.59
N PRO A 20 18.50 4.88 -12.76
CA PRO A 20 19.08 5.43 -11.52
C PRO A 20 18.61 4.77 -10.20
N VAL A 21 17.71 3.78 -10.26
CA VAL A 21 17.10 3.15 -9.06
C VAL A 21 18.13 2.27 -8.32
N ALA A 22 19.10 1.73 -9.05
CA ALA A 22 20.24 0.98 -8.50
C ALA A 22 21.04 1.77 -7.46
N GLY A 23 21.19 3.08 -7.61
CA GLY A 23 21.91 3.95 -6.66
C GLY A 23 21.11 4.33 -5.42
N TRP A 24 19.80 4.08 -5.37
CA TRP A 24 18.95 4.57 -4.28
C TRP A 24 19.07 3.72 -3.01
N SER A 25 18.89 4.37 -1.85
CA SER A 25 18.81 3.66 -0.57
C SER A 25 17.60 2.71 -0.53
N TRP A 26 17.78 1.55 0.09
CA TRP A 26 16.71 0.56 0.29
C TRP A 26 15.47 1.14 0.98
N LEU A 27 15.64 2.16 1.83
CA LEU A 27 14.52 2.87 2.45
C LEU A 27 13.62 3.56 1.42
N VAL A 28 14.17 4.10 0.33
CA VAL A 28 13.41 4.75 -0.73
C VAL A 28 12.66 3.72 -1.57
N VAL A 29 13.28 2.57 -1.84
CA VAL A 29 12.66 1.45 -2.56
C VAL A 29 11.50 0.84 -1.75
N LEU A 30 11.65 0.77 -0.42
CA LEU A 30 10.64 0.21 0.49
C LEU A 30 9.58 1.22 0.95
N ALA A 31 9.85 2.53 0.87
CA ALA A 31 8.91 3.59 1.24
C ALA A 31 7.50 3.45 0.61
N PRO A 32 7.35 3.18 -0.71
CA PRO A 32 6.01 3.00 -1.30
C PRO A 32 5.28 1.76 -0.76
N PHE A 33 5.99 0.70 -0.38
CA PHE A 33 5.38 -0.47 0.27
C PHE A 33 4.91 -0.14 1.69
N GLY A 34 5.73 0.58 2.45
CA GLY A 34 5.35 1.08 3.79
C GLY A 34 4.14 2.00 3.73
N LEU A 35 4.09 2.93 2.77
CA LEU A 35 2.94 3.81 2.54
C LEU A 35 1.69 3.03 2.09
N ALA A 36 1.85 2.02 1.23
CA ALA A 36 0.73 1.17 0.81
C ALA A 36 0.16 0.38 1.99
N ALA A 37 1.01 -0.21 2.83
CA ALA A 37 0.61 -0.93 4.03
C ALA A 37 -0.02 0.02 5.07
N ALA A 38 0.55 1.20 5.27
CA ALA A 38 0.00 2.22 6.17
C ALA A 38 -1.36 2.75 5.69
N TRP A 39 -1.52 2.98 4.38
CA TRP A 39 -2.80 3.36 3.78
C TRP A 39 -3.84 2.25 3.94
N TRP A 40 -3.44 1.00 3.73
CA TRP A 40 -4.33 -0.14 3.89
C TRP A 40 -4.75 -0.32 5.35
N ALA A 41 -3.81 -0.26 6.30
CA ALA A 41 -4.10 -0.32 7.73
C ALA A 41 -4.97 0.83 8.21
N TRP A 42 -4.76 2.05 7.69
CA TRP A 42 -5.62 3.19 7.97
C TRP A 42 -7.01 3.02 7.35
N ALA A 43 -7.12 2.56 6.10
CA ALA A 43 -8.40 2.34 5.45
C ALA A 43 -9.21 1.21 6.12
N ASP A 44 -8.54 0.15 6.58
CA ASP A 44 -9.14 -0.95 7.33
C ASP A 44 -9.61 -0.49 8.72
N ALA A 45 -8.76 0.26 9.44
CA ALA A 45 -9.12 0.86 10.73
C ALA A 45 -10.21 1.94 10.62
N SER A 46 -10.25 2.69 9.52
CA SER A 46 -11.29 3.70 9.23
C SER A 46 -12.67 3.08 9.02
N GLY A 47 -12.80 1.75 8.96
CA GLY A 47 -14.01 1.08 9.45
C GLY A 47 -15.32 1.46 8.75
N TYR A 48 -15.27 1.85 7.46
CA TYR A 48 -16.48 2.11 6.67
C TYR A 48 -17.38 0.86 6.54
N THR A 49 -16.82 -0.31 6.81
CA THR A 49 -17.50 -1.61 6.83
C THR A 49 -18.26 -1.88 8.14
N ARG A 50 -17.85 -1.32 9.29
CA ARG A 50 -18.56 -1.56 10.56
C ARG A 50 -19.87 -0.78 10.68
N ARG A 51 -19.95 0.46 10.19
CA ARG A 51 -21.22 1.23 10.21
C ARG A 51 -22.30 0.60 9.33
N LYS A 52 -21.94 0.13 8.13
CA LYS A 52 -22.88 -0.47 7.17
C LYS A 52 -23.38 -1.85 7.59
N ALA A 53 -22.60 -2.59 8.38
CA ALA A 53 -23.02 -3.86 8.97
C ALA A 53 -24.07 -3.65 10.07
N MET A 54 -23.88 -2.60 10.90
CA MET A 54 -24.82 -2.24 11.98
C MET A 54 -26.16 -1.72 11.44
N GLU A 55 -26.15 -0.91 10.36
CA GLU A 55 -27.38 -0.45 9.68
C GLU A 55 -28.24 -1.59 9.09
N ARG A 56 -27.62 -2.73 8.72
CA ARG A 56 -28.37 -3.89 8.19
C ARG A 56 -28.99 -4.76 9.28
N GLU A 57 -28.48 -4.70 10.50
CA GLU A 57 -29.07 -5.39 11.65
C GLU A 57 -30.16 -4.55 12.32
N ASP A 58 -30.08 -3.22 12.28
CA ASP A 58 -31.11 -2.32 12.82
C ASP A 58 -32.39 -2.23 11.96
N GLN A 59 -32.31 -2.66 10.69
CA GLN A 59 -33.47 -2.76 9.79
C GLN A 59 -34.22 -4.10 9.86
N ARG A 60 -33.84 -5.01 10.77
CA ARG A 60 -34.55 -6.29 10.99
C ARG A 60 -35.48 -6.26 12.19
#